data_AF-A0A399RE60-F1
#
_entry.id   AF-A0A399RE60-F1
#
_cell.length_a   1.000
_cell.length_b   1.000
_cell.length_c   1.000
_cell.angle_alpha   90.00
_cell.angle_beta   90.00
_cell.angle_gamma   90.00
#
_symmetry.space_group_name_H-M   'P 1'
#
loop_
_entity.id
_entity.type
_entity.pdbx_description
1 polymer ?
#
loop_
_entity_poly.entity_id
_entity_poly.type
_entity_poly.pdbx_seq_one_letter_code
_entity_poly.pdbx_strand_id
1 'polypeptide(L)' 'MDELDPIRALVVEAMAELEQALVAGLPAQAPASGKREIALSLAALRERIENAVRKIEKAESLLSAVR' A
#
# COMPACT_ATOMS: atom_id res chain seq x y z
N MET A 1 2.26 -27.10 -5.24
CA MET A 1 2.13 -25.68 -4.88
C MET A 1 2.57 -24.93 -6.12
N ASP A 2 1.71 -24.09 -6.66
CA ASP A 2 1.91 -23.44 -7.96
C ASP A 2 2.98 -22.34 -7.81
N GLU A 3 3.88 -22.19 -8.78
CA GLU A 3 4.98 -21.20 -8.70
C GLU A 3 4.45 -19.76 -8.61
N LEU A 4 3.19 -19.56 -9.00
CA LEU A 4 2.46 -18.29 -8.92
C LEU A 4 1.83 -18.03 -7.54
N ASP A 5 1.72 -19.02 -6.66
CA ASP A 5 1.15 -18.88 -5.32
C ASP A 5 1.87 -17.81 -4.45
N PRO A 6 3.22 -17.77 -4.36
CA PRO A 6 3.92 -16.74 -3.61
C PRO A 6 3.80 -15.34 -4.23
N ILE A 7 3.70 -15.24 -5.56
CA ILE A 7 3.50 -13.96 -6.26
C ILE A 7 2.09 -13.43 -5.99
N ARG A 8 1.08 -14.31 -6.05
CA ARG A 8 -0.31 -13.98 -5.73
C ARG A 8 -0.45 -13.47 -4.29
N ALA A 9 0.23 -14.10 -3.34
CA ALA A 9 0.22 -13.66 -1.95
C ALA A 9 0.75 -12.22 -1.79
N LEU A 10 1.87 -11.90 -2.44
CA LEU A 10 2.46 -10.55 -2.40
C LEU A 10 1.54 -9.48 -3.00
N VAL A 11 0.85 -9.79 -4.10
CA VAL A 11 -0.10 -8.87 -4.75
C VAL A 11 -1.31 -8.63 -3.85
N VAL A 12 -1.86 -9.68 -3.24
CA VAL A 12 -3.01 -9.57 -2.32
C VAL A 12 -2.65 -8.73 -1.10
N GLU A 13 -1.46 -8.95 -0.52
CA GLU A 13 -0.97 -8.13 0.61
C GLU A 13 -0.81 -6.66 0.24
N ALA A 14 -0.26 -6.36 -0.95
CA ALA A 14 -0.11 -4.99 -1.42
C ALA A 14 -1.47 -4.29 -1.64
N MET A 15 -2.46 -5.01 -2.18
CA MET A 15 -3.82 -4.47 -2.33
C MET A 15 -4.49 -4.19 -0.99
N ALA A 16 -4.35 -5.08 -0.01
CA ALA A 16 -4.90 -4.90 1.32
C ALA A 16 -4.28 -3.68 2.04
N GLU A 17 -2.98 -3.45 1.90
CA GLU A 17 -2.32 -2.28 2.48
C GLU A 17 -2.76 -0.96 1.82
N LEU A 18 -2.96 -0.96 0.51
CA LEU A 18 -3.49 0.20 -0.21
C LEU A 18 -4.92 0.52 0.20
N GLU A 19 -5.77 -0.50 0.34
CA GLU A 19 -7.14 -0.33 0.81
C GLU A 19 -7.17 0.27 2.23
N GLN A 20 -6.35 -0.26 3.15
CA GLN A 20 -6.23 0.29 4.50
C GLN A 20 -5.64 1.71 4.53
N ALA A 21 -4.70 2.02 3.63
CA ALA A 21 -4.15 3.36 3.49
C ALA A 21 -5.21 4.36 3.02
N LEU A 22 -6.05 3.98 2.06
CA LEU A 22 -7.16 4.80 1.58
C LEU A 22 -8.22 5.01 2.66
N VAL A 23 -8.62 3.95 3.36
CA VAL A 23 -9.61 4.04 4.45
C VAL A 23 -9.11 4.90 5.61
N ALA A 24 -7.82 4.79 5.97
CA ALA A 24 -7.23 5.57 7.06
C ALA A 24 -6.86 7.02 6.66
N GLY A 25 -6.52 7.23 5.38
CA GLY A 25 -6.14 8.53 4.83
C GLY A 25 -7.32 9.38 4.38
N LEU A 26 -8.48 8.77 4.12
CA LEU A 26 -9.74 9.48 4.01
C LEU A 26 -10.03 10.09 5.39
N PRO A 27 -10.06 11.42 5.54
CA PRO A 27 -10.50 12.02 6.79
C PRO A 27 -11.92 11.51 7.02
N ALA A 28 -12.10 10.65 8.02
CA ALA A 28 -13.41 10.41 8.61
C ALA A 28 -14.04 11.79 8.76
N GLN A 29 -15.22 12.00 8.18
CA GLN A 29 -15.87 13.30 8.02
C GLN A 29 -15.92 14.10 9.33
N ALA A 30 -14.81 14.74 9.68
CA ALA A 30 -14.60 15.39 10.95
C ALA A 30 -14.45 16.88 10.63
N PRO A 31 -15.46 17.69 10.96
CA PRO A 31 -15.36 19.13 10.78
C PRO A 31 -14.20 19.62 11.66
N ALA A 32 -13.22 20.26 11.03
CA ALA A 32 -12.05 20.89 11.66
C ALA A 32 -11.03 19.96 12.34
N SER A 33 -10.50 18.96 11.63
CA SER A 33 -9.18 18.40 11.97
C SER A 33 -8.10 19.46 11.68
N GLY A 34 -7.41 19.92 12.72
CA GLY A 34 -6.41 20.99 12.60
C GLY A 34 -5.31 20.62 11.60
N LYS A 35 -4.77 21.59 10.85
CA LYS A 35 -3.74 21.41 9.79
C LYS A 35 -2.61 20.42 10.12
N ARG A 36 -2.29 20.25 11.41
CA ARG A 36 -1.26 19.34 11.93
C ARG A 36 -1.63 17.86 11.85
N GLU A 37 -2.90 17.50 12.06
CA GLU A 37 -3.39 16.14 11.91
C GLU A 37 -3.43 15.72 10.44
N ILE A 38 -3.86 16.62 9.55
CA ILE A 38 -3.84 16.38 8.10
C ILE A 38 -2.41 16.10 7.61
N ALA A 39 -1.42 16.87 8.07
CA ALA A 39 -0.03 16.66 7.68
C ALA A 39 0.54 15.31 8.14
N LEU A 40 0.19 14.87 9.36
CA LEU A 40 0.59 13.56 9.89
C LEU A 40 -0.09 12.42 9.13
N SER A 41 -1.38 12.52 8.86
CA SER A 41 -2.13 11.52 8.09
C SER A 41 -1.62 11.43 6.65
N LEU A 42 -1.25 12.56 6.04
CA LEU A 42 -0.67 12.60 4.70
C LEU A 42 0.72 11.96 4.65
N ALA A 43 1.56 12.19 5.67
CA ALA A 43 2.86 11.54 5.79
C ALA A 43 2.72 10.01 5.94
N ALA A 44 1.79 9.55 6.77
CA ALA A 44 1.50 8.13 6.94
C ALA A 44 0.95 7.49 5.65
N LEU A 45 0.09 8.20 4.92
CA LEU A 45 -0.41 7.75 3.62
C LEU A 45 0.72 7.61 2.61
N ARG A 46 1.63 8.59 2.55
CA ARG A 46 2.79 8.56 1.66
C ARG A 46 3.69 7.36 1.94
N GLU A 47 4.00 7.09 3.20
CA GLU A 47 4.82 5.93 3.59
C GLU A 47 4.19 4.61 3.16
N ARG A 48 2.86 4.46 3.34
CA ARG A 48 2.12 3.26 2.89
C ARG A 48 2.17 3.08 1.37
N ILE A 49 2.04 4.16 0.62
CA ILE A 49 2.17 4.14 -0.85
C ILE A 49 3.59 3.72 -1.25
N GLU A 50 4.63 4.30 -0.66
CA GLU A 50 6.02 3.95 -0.95
C GLU A 50 6.31 2.46 -0.66
N ASN A 51 5.73 1.92 0.43
CA ASN A 51 5.85 0.49 0.73
C ASN A 51 5.12 -0.40 -0.27
N ALA A 52 3.91 -0.03 -0.70
CA ALA A 52 3.17 -0.77 -1.72
C ALA A 52 3.93 -0.80 -3.06
N VAL A 53 4.52 0.33 -3.47
CA VAL A 53 5.34 0.42 -4.70
C VAL A 53 6.52 -0.55 -4.63
N ARG A 54 7.28 -0.58 -3.52
CA ARG A 54 8.42 -1.51 -3.37
C ARG A 54 8.00 -2.98 -3.47
N LYS A 55 6.82 -3.33 -2.97
CA LYS A 55 6.29 -4.71 -3.09
C LYS A 55 5.97 -5.07 -4.54
N ILE A 56 5.40 -4.13 -5.30
CA ILE A 56 5.13 -4.30 -6.73
C ILE A 56 6.44 -4.45 -7.51
N GLU A 57 7.42 -3.57 -7.31
CA GLU A 57 8.74 -3.65 -7.97
C GLU A 57 9.43 -4.99 -7.70
N LYS A 58 9.32 -5.50 -6.46
CA LYS A 58 9.84 -6.83 -6.11
C LYS A 58 9.09 -7.95 -6.84
N ALA A 59 7.77 -7.87 -6.95
CA ALA A 59 6.96 -8.84 -7.68
C ALA A 59 7.30 -8.84 -9.19
N GLU A 60 7.50 -7.66 -9.79
CA GLU A 60 7.95 -7.52 -11.18
C GLU A 60 9.34 -8.14 -11.41
N SER A 61 10.27 -7.88 -10.49
CA SER A 61 11.61 -8.50 -10.55
C SER A 61 11.52 -10.03 -10.49
N LEU A 62 10.72 -10.59 -9.59
CA LEU A 62 10.52 -12.04 -9.50
C LEU A 62 9.87 -12.62 -10.77
N LEU A 63 8.85 -11.96 -11.33
CA LEU A 63 8.22 -12.35 -12.59
C LEU A 63 9.19 -12.32 -13.77
N SER A 64 10.10 -11.34 -13.80
CA SER A 64 11.12 -11.24 -14.84
C SER A 64 12.17 -12.36 -14.76
N ALA A 65 12.40 -12.94 -13.58
CA ALA A 65 13.38 -14.01 -13.37
C ALA A 65 12.82 -15.41 -13.69
N VAL A 66 11.49 -15.54 -13.75
CA VAL A 66 10.78 -16.79 -14.09
C VAL A 66 10.40 -16.83 -15.59
N ARG A 67 10.59 -15.73 -16.33
CA ARG A 67 10.36 -15.62 -17.78
C ARG A 67 11.63 -15.89 -18.58
#